data_AF-A0A7C3BP69-F1
#
_entry.id   AF-A0A7C3BP69-F1
#
_cell.length_a   1.000
_cell.length_b   1.000
_cell.length_c   1.000
_cell.angle_alpha   90.00
_cell.angle_beta   90.00
_cell.angle_gamma   90.00
#
_symmetry.space_group_name_H-M   'P 1'
#
loop_
_entity.id
_entity.type
_entity.pdbx_description
1 polymer ?
#
loop_
_entity_poly.entity_id
_entity_poly.type
_entity_poly.pdbx_seq_one_letter_code
_entity_poly.pdbx_strand_id
1 'polypeptide(L)'
;MARTTTEKEKINSIKEQLLSLTGEFCEQHLDEDYKQLCQKLILKMSRKHQVPFLRGRVNTWAGAIIYALGQVNFLFDRSSEPYASADDIAQHFGVSKSTLGQKAKQIRDMFKMSYWDRDFSTQQMVESNPMRNMVMVNGLVVPANMLEPEVQAELRRRGIIY
;
A
#
# COMPACT_ATOMS: atom_id res chain seq x y z
N MET A 1 -17.25 22.56 9.41
CA MET A 1 -16.91 23.04 10.77
C MET A 1 -15.41 22.90 10.97
N ALA A 2 -14.75 23.89 11.58
CA ALA A 2 -13.34 23.81 11.94
C ALA A 2 -13.14 22.81 13.10
N ARG A 3 -12.10 21.96 13.05
CA ARG A 3 -11.77 21.03 14.15
C ARG A 3 -11.35 21.81 15.39
N THR A 4 -11.79 21.36 16.57
CA THR A 4 -11.37 21.92 17.86
C THR A 4 -9.88 21.64 18.12
N THR A 5 -9.22 22.46 18.91
CA THR A 5 -7.79 22.29 19.27
C THR A 5 -7.51 20.90 19.86
N THR A 6 -8.37 20.46 20.78
CA THR A 6 -8.29 19.14 21.43
C THR A 6 -8.43 17.98 20.45
N GLU A 7 -9.28 18.10 19.42
CA GLU A 7 -9.41 17.06 18.40
C GLU A 7 -8.15 16.98 17.53
N LYS A 8 -7.56 18.12 17.16
CA LYS A 8 -6.31 18.17 16.39
C LYS A 8 -5.14 17.54 17.15
N GLU A 9 -5.02 17.83 18.45
CA GLU A 9 -4.01 17.21 19.32
C GLU A 9 -4.18 15.70 19.38
N LYS A 10 -5.42 15.23 19.56
CA LYS A 10 -5.73 13.79 19.56
C LYS A 10 -5.39 13.11 18.24
N ILE A 11 -5.72 13.75 17.11
CA ILE A 11 -5.36 13.26 15.78
C ILE A 11 -3.83 13.12 15.65
N ASN A 12 -3.08 14.14 16.08
CA ASN A 12 -1.62 14.11 16.00
C ASN A 12 -1.00 13.02 16.88
N SER A 13 -1.47 12.88 18.12
CA SER A 13 -1.00 11.85 19.04
C SER A 13 -1.25 10.43 18.49
N ILE A 14 -2.46 10.13 18.01
CA ILE A 14 -2.74 8.79 17.45
C ILE A 14 -1.97 8.57 16.14
N LYS A 15 -1.82 9.62 15.31
CA LYS A 15 -1.01 9.56 14.09
C LYS A 15 0.44 9.19 14.40
N GLU A 16 1.06 9.80 15.41
CA GLU A 16 2.43 9.48 15.85
C GLU A 16 2.55 8.04 16.35
N GLN A 17 1.58 7.57 17.14
CA GLN A 17 1.54 6.16 17.56
C GLN A 17 1.44 5.20 16.38
N LEU A 18 0.61 5.51 15.38
CA LEU A 18 0.50 4.68 14.17
C LEU A 18 1.81 4.66 13.38
N LEU A 19 2.47 5.81 13.23
CA LEU A 19 3.76 5.92 12.54
C LEU A 19 4.83 5.09 13.26
N SER A 20 4.89 5.15 14.59
CA SER A 20 5.81 4.34 15.40
C SER A 20 5.54 2.85 15.25
N LEU A 21 4.28 2.42 15.45
CA LEU A 21 3.90 1.00 15.43
C LEU A 21 4.08 0.36 14.06
N THR A 22 3.72 1.07 12.99
CA THR A 22 3.93 0.56 11.62
C THR A 22 5.40 0.62 11.21
N GLY A 23 6.13 1.64 11.62
CA GLY A 23 7.58 1.75 11.40
C GLY A 23 8.36 0.61 12.03
N GLU A 24 8.06 0.28 13.30
CA GLU A 24 8.69 -0.83 14.01
C GLU A 24 8.46 -2.18 13.31
N PHE A 25 7.22 -2.46 12.87
CA PHE A 25 6.94 -3.67 12.10
C PHE A 25 7.73 -3.70 10.79
N CYS A 26 7.77 -2.59 10.05
CA CYS A 26 8.51 -2.54 8.79
C CYS A 26 10.01 -2.74 9.00
N GLU A 27 10.60 -2.17 10.04
CA GLU A 27 12.02 -2.33 10.36
C GLU A 27 12.37 -3.77 10.78
N GLN A 28 11.45 -4.47 11.45
CA GLN A 28 11.67 -5.84 11.92
C GLN A 28 11.38 -6.91 10.85
N HIS A 29 10.43 -6.65 9.95
CA HIS A 29 9.86 -7.70 9.10
C HIS A 29 9.77 -7.35 7.61
N LEU A 30 9.88 -6.08 7.23
CA LEU A 30 9.70 -5.62 5.84
C LEU A 30 10.91 -4.77 5.42
N ASP A 31 10.64 -3.64 4.76
CA ASP A 31 11.64 -2.74 4.22
C ASP A 31 11.20 -1.27 4.34
N GLU A 32 12.06 -0.37 3.83
CA GLU A 32 11.81 1.06 3.82
C GLU A 32 10.66 1.46 2.88
N ASP A 33 10.43 0.72 1.79
CA ASP A 33 9.31 0.97 0.87
C ASP A 33 7.97 0.83 1.60
N TYR A 34 7.76 -0.26 2.32
CA TYR A 34 6.56 -0.47 3.14
C TYR A 34 6.43 0.59 4.23
N LYS A 35 7.53 1.00 4.86
CA LYS A 35 7.51 2.07 5.87
C LYS A 35 7.01 3.38 5.26
N GLN A 36 7.53 3.78 4.11
CA GLN A 36 7.08 4.99 3.40
C GLN A 36 5.60 4.90 2.97
N LEU A 37 5.15 3.73 2.49
CA LEU A 37 3.76 3.51 2.14
C LEU A 37 2.82 3.63 3.36
N CYS A 38 3.23 3.08 4.51
CA CYS A 38 2.49 3.24 5.77
C CYS A 38 2.38 4.70 6.17
N GLN A 39 3.49 5.44 6.16
CA GLN A 39 3.51 6.86 6.47
C GLN A 39 2.57 7.64 5.54
N LYS A 40 2.66 7.41 4.23
CA LYS A 40 1.80 8.04 3.22
C LYS A 40 0.32 7.78 3.49
N LEU A 41 -0.05 6.53 3.80
CA LEU A 41 -1.41 6.14 4.09
C LEU A 41 -1.93 6.78 5.39
N ILE A 42 -1.16 6.76 6.46
CA ILE A 42 -1.51 7.38 7.75
C ILE A 42 -1.74 8.88 7.58
N LEU A 43 -0.85 9.57 6.85
CA LEU A 43 -1.00 10.99 6.55
C LEU A 43 -2.28 11.26 5.75
N LYS A 44 -2.59 10.45 4.73
CA LYS A 44 -3.85 10.57 3.97
C LYS A 44 -5.08 10.32 4.86
N MET A 45 -5.05 9.33 5.76
CA MET A 45 -6.12 9.06 6.72
C MET A 45 -6.36 10.23 7.69
N SER A 46 -5.29 10.85 8.20
CA SER A 46 -5.37 11.99 9.12
C SER A 46 -6.01 13.24 8.53
N ARG A 47 -6.00 13.36 7.19
CA ARG A 47 -6.55 14.50 6.46
C ARG A 47 -8.02 14.34 6.08
N LYS A 48 -8.61 13.14 6.24
CA LYS A 48 -10.02 12.91 5.90
C LYS A 48 -10.95 13.76 6.75
N HIS A 49 -12.09 14.16 6.17
CA HIS A 49 -13.11 14.94 6.87
C HIS A 49 -13.50 14.26 8.20
N GLN A 50 -13.81 12.96 8.15
CA GLN A 50 -13.91 12.11 9.33
C GLN A 50 -12.65 11.25 9.44
N VAL A 51 -11.80 11.56 10.42
CA VAL A 51 -10.54 10.82 10.64
C VAL A 51 -10.86 9.45 11.22
N PRO A 52 -10.57 8.36 10.50
CA PRO A 52 -11.14 7.06 10.83
C PRO A 52 -10.52 6.44 12.10
N PHE A 53 -9.23 6.70 12.35
CA PHE A 53 -8.51 6.16 13.50
C PHE A 53 -8.81 6.85 14.84
N LEU A 54 -9.69 7.86 14.86
CA LEU A 54 -10.22 8.40 16.11
C LEU A 54 -11.13 7.42 16.86
N ARG A 55 -11.57 6.35 16.18
CA ARG A 55 -12.41 5.29 16.75
C ARG A 55 -11.73 3.93 16.62
N GLY A 56 -11.81 3.12 17.68
CA GLY A 56 -11.19 1.80 17.75
C GLY A 56 -9.78 1.82 18.33
N ARG A 57 -9.19 0.63 18.49
CA ARG A 57 -7.85 0.45 19.09
C ARG A 57 -6.75 0.80 18.08
N VAL A 58 -5.69 1.46 18.55
CA VAL A 58 -4.56 1.87 17.71
C VAL A 58 -3.86 0.68 17.05
N ASN A 59 -3.63 -0.42 17.78
CA ASN A 59 -3.03 -1.65 17.22
C ASN A 59 -3.87 -2.26 16.09
N THR A 60 -5.21 -2.18 16.18
CA THR A 60 -6.09 -2.65 15.11
C THR A 60 -5.93 -1.81 13.85
N TRP A 61 -5.71 -0.50 13.97
CA TRP A 61 -5.43 0.36 12.83
C TRP A 61 -4.03 0.15 12.27
N ALA A 62 -3.01 0.04 13.12
CA ALA A 62 -1.63 -0.21 12.70
C ALA A 62 -1.51 -1.53 11.91
N GLY A 63 -1.99 -2.64 12.48
CA GLY A 63 -1.98 -3.92 11.78
C GLY A 63 -2.81 -3.91 10.50
N ALA A 64 -3.96 -3.21 10.49
CA ALA A 64 -4.79 -3.13 9.28
C ALA A 64 -4.16 -2.32 8.15
N ILE A 65 -3.34 -1.31 8.48
CA ILE A 65 -2.56 -0.53 7.50
C ILE A 65 -1.56 -1.44 6.80
N ILE A 66 -0.74 -2.17 7.57
CA ILE A 66 0.22 -3.14 7.04
C ILE A 66 -0.50 -4.19 6.20
N TYR A 67 -1.59 -4.76 6.74
CA TYR A 67 -2.36 -5.79 6.05
C TYR A 67 -2.95 -5.28 4.72
N ALA A 68 -3.51 -4.07 4.69
CA ALA A 68 -4.07 -3.50 3.47
C ALA A 68 -3.01 -3.29 2.38
N LEU A 69 -1.84 -2.74 2.77
CA LEU A 69 -0.71 -2.55 1.87
C LEU A 69 -0.12 -3.87 1.41
N GLY A 70 -0.01 -4.85 2.31
CA GLY A 70 0.46 -6.18 1.99
C GLY A 70 -0.44 -6.90 0.99
N GLN A 71 -1.76 -6.71 1.06
CA GLN A 71 -2.67 -7.29 0.06
C GLN A 71 -2.48 -6.73 -1.35
N VAL A 72 -2.23 -5.43 -1.49
CA VAL A 72 -2.07 -4.82 -2.83
C VAL A 72 -0.66 -5.00 -3.40
N ASN A 73 0.29 -5.41 -2.57
CA ASN A 73 1.69 -5.67 -2.91
C ASN A 73 2.12 -7.13 -2.73
N PHE A 74 1.17 -8.07 -2.69
CA PHE A 74 1.43 -9.51 -2.63
C PHE A 74 2.34 -9.98 -1.46
N LEU A 75 2.37 -9.25 -0.35
CA LEU A 75 3.21 -9.57 0.82
C LEU A 75 3.01 -10.98 1.38
N PHE A 76 1.80 -11.52 1.21
CA PHE A 76 1.41 -12.84 1.70
C PHE A 76 1.81 -13.98 0.76
N ASP A 77 2.38 -13.68 -0.40
CA ASP A 77 2.94 -14.66 -1.32
C ASP A 77 4.38 -14.98 -0.92
N ARG A 78 4.67 -16.26 -0.66
CA ARG A 78 6.01 -16.72 -0.25
C ARG A 78 7.10 -16.49 -1.31
N SER A 79 6.71 -16.20 -2.54
CA SER A 79 7.64 -15.84 -3.62
C SER A 79 7.98 -14.34 -3.67
N SER A 80 7.28 -13.50 -2.88
CA SER A 80 7.54 -12.07 -2.78
C SER A 80 8.63 -11.77 -1.75
N GLU A 81 9.39 -10.69 -1.98
CA GLU A 81 10.40 -10.20 -1.05
C GLU A 81 10.17 -8.69 -0.86
N PRO A 82 9.88 -8.19 0.36
CA PRO A 82 9.77 -8.96 1.60
C PRO A 82 8.52 -9.86 1.64
N TYR A 83 8.59 -10.92 2.45
CA TYR A 83 7.46 -11.79 2.78
C TYR A 83 7.12 -11.67 4.27
N ALA A 84 5.84 -11.48 4.58
CA ALA A 84 5.31 -11.64 5.93
C ALA A 84 3.90 -12.20 5.84
N SER A 85 3.56 -13.17 6.67
CA SER A 85 2.23 -13.77 6.67
C SER A 85 1.20 -12.89 7.38
N ALA A 86 -0.08 -13.16 7.13
CA ALA A 86 -1.17 -12.56 7.90
C ALA A 86 -1.10 -12.92 9.40
N ASP A 87 -0.48 -14.06 9.75
CA ASP A 87 -0.28 -14.48 11.13
C ASP A 87 0.82 -13.65 11.81
N ASP A 88 1.91 -13.34 11.11
CA ASP A 88 2.99 -12.49 11.65
C ASP A 88 2.45 -11.10 12.04
N ILE A 89 1.63 -10.51 11.17
CA ILE A 89 0.96 -9.23 11.46
C ILE A 89 0.00 -9.39 12.65
N ALA A 90 -0.83 -10.44 12.65
CA ALA A 90 -1.81 -10.66 13.71
C ALA A 90 -1.15 -10.83 15.09
N GLN A 91 -0.07 -11.61 15.15
CA GLN A 91 0.69 -11.86 16.35
C GLN A 91 1.39 -10.58 16.84
N HIS A 92 2.10 -9.88 15.95
CA HIS A 92 2.83 -8.67 16.31
C HIS A 92 1.92 -7.59 16.92
N PHE A 93 0.73 -7.36 16.34
CA PHE A 93 -0.19 -6.34 16.85
C PHE A 93 -1.14 -6.84 17.94
N GLY A 94 -1.18 -8.15 18.24
CA GLY A 94 -2.12 -8.75 19.18
C GLY A 94 -3.58 -8.62 18.74
N VAL A 95 -3.86 -8.76 17.44
CA VAL A 95 -5.20 -8.61 16.85
C VAL A 95 -5.50 -9.79 15.93
N SER A 96 -6.72 -10.34 16.00
CA SER A 96 -7.08 -11.48 15.15
C SER A 96 -7.03 -11.14 13.66
N LYS A 97 -6.62 -12.12 12.83
CA LYS A 97 -6.61 -12.02 11.37
C LYS A 97 -7.94 -11.56 10.79
N SER A 98 -9.06 -12.05 11.31
CA SER A 98 -10.40 -11.67 10.84
C SER A 98 -10.67 -10.19 11.07
N THR A 99 -10.30 -9.65 12.24
CA THR A 99 -10.43 -8.23 12.55
C THR A 99 -9.54 -7.39 11.65
N LEU A 100 -8.29 -7.79 11.47
CA LEU A 100 -7.35 -7.09 10.59
C LEU A 100 -7.85 -7.09 9.14
N GLY A 101 -8.28 -8.23 8.60
CA GLY A 101 -8.79 -8.35 7.23
C GLY A 101 -10.02 -7.48 6.97
N GLN A 102 -10.99 -7.46 7.91
CA GLN A 102 -12.18 -6.60 7.80
C GLN A 102 -11.80 -5.11 7.82
N LYS A 103 -10.90 -4.73 8.73
CA LYS A 103 -10.42 -3.34 8.86
C LYS A 103 -9.58 -2.92 7.65
N ALA A 104 -8.74 -3.81 7.13
CA ALA A 104 -7.96 -3.60 5.93
C ALA A 104 -8.86 -3.41 4.71
N LYS A 105 -9.96 -4.17 4.61
CA LYS A 105 -10.98 -3.96 3.56
C LYS A 105 -11.57 -2.55 3.64
N GLN A 106 -11.91 -2.06 4.83
CA GLN A 106 -12.39 -0.68 5.00
C GLN A 106 -11.37 0.35 4.51
N ILE A 107 -10.07 0.13 4.75
CA ILE A 107 -8.99 0.99 4.25
C ILE A 107 -8.94 0.96 2.73
N ARG A 108 -8.91 -0.23 2.11
CA ARG A 108 -8.86 -0.36 0.66
C ARG A 108 -10.07 0.27 -0.01
N ASP A 109 -11.27 0.04 0.50
CA ASP A 109 -12.51 0.64 -0.02
C ASP A 109 -12.46 2.18 0.12
N MET A 110 -11.93 2.70 1.25
CA MET A 110 -11.82 4.13 1.53
C MET A 110 -10.85 4.88 0.60
N PHE A 111 -9.81 4.21 0.12
CA PHE A 111 -8.79 4.78 -0.76
C PHE A 111 -8.83 4.22 -2.18
N LYS A 112 -9.79 3.35 -2.48
CA LYS A 112 -9.95 2.66 -3.76
C LYS A 112 -8.68 1.91 -4.19
N MET A 113 -7.98 1.32 -3.21
CA MET A 113 -6.74 0.60 -3.46
C MET A 113 -7.02 -0.68 -4.26
N SER A 114 -6.22 -0.92 -5.28
CA SER A 114 -6.18 -2.16 -6.07
C SER A 114 -4.76 -2.67 -6.22
N TYR A 115 -4.58 -3.82 -6.87
CA TYR A 115 -3.25 -4.23 -7.33
C TYR A 115 -2.66 -3.16 -8.27
N TRP A 116 -1.33 -2.99 -8.21
CA TRP A 116 -0.60 -1.98 -8.99
C TRP A 116 -1.13 -0.55 -8.81
N ASP A 117 -1.70 -0.26 -7.63
CA ASP A 117 -2.17 1.08 -7.28
C ASP A 117 -1.03 2.09 -7.41
N ARG A 118 -1.29 3.19 -8.14
CA ARG A 118 -0.28 4.22 -8.41
C ARG A 118 0.33 4.81 -7.14
N ASP A 119 -0.46 4.90 -6.07
CA ASP A 119 -0.08 5.55 -4.83
C ASP A 119 0.45 4.59 -3.77
N PHE A 120 0.04 3.32 -3.81
CA PHE A 120 0.26 2.36 -2.74
C PHE A 120 0.95 1.06 -3.19
N SER A 121 1.57 1.08 -4.37
CA SER A 121 2.47 0.02 -4.82
C SER A 121 3.90 0.27 -4.34
N THR A 122 4.61 -0.78 -3.93
CA THR A 122 6.08 -0.74 -3.77
C THR A 122 6.75 -0.55 -5.13
N GLN A 123 8.03 -0.14 -5.14
CA GLN A 123 8.75 0.03 -6.39
C GLN A 123 8.80 -1.29 -7.18
N GLN A 124 9.10 -2.41 -6.50
CA GLN A 124 9.10 -3.74 -7.12
C GLN A 124 7.75 -4.08 -7.75
N MET A 125 6.63 -3.74 -7.11
CA MET A 125 5.30 -4.01 -7.64
C MET A 125 5.01 -3.18 -8.90
N VAL A 126 5.44 -1.92 -8.93
CA VAL A 126 5.34 -1.07 -10.12
C VAL A 126 6.16 -1.65 -11.27
N GLU A 127 7.36 -2.14 -10.99
CA GLU A 127 8.27 -2.68 -11.99
C GLU A 127 7.80 -4.03 -12.55
N SER A 128 7.21 -4.88 -11.70
CA SER A 128 6.67 -6.20 -12.08
C SER A 128 5.27 -6.16 -12.70
N ASN A 129 4.71 -4.97 -12.94
CA ASN A 129 3.39 -4.83 -13.52
C ASN A 129 3.33 -5.45 -14.93
N PRO A 130 2.54 -6.52 -15.15
CA PRO A 130 2.47 -7.21 -16.44
C PRO A 130 1.93 -6.30 -17.55
N MET A 131 1.21 -5.24 -17.20
CA MET A 131 0.68 -4.25 -18.14
C MET A 131 1.68 -3.14 -18.49
N ARG A 132 2.81 -3.01 -17.78
CA ARG A 132 3.74 -1.88 -17.90
C ARG A 132 4.34 -1.72 -19.30
N ASN A 133 4.61 -2.83 -19.97
CA ASN A 133 5.22 -2.88 -21.30
C ASN A 133 4.28 -3.51 -22.34
N MET A 134 2.97 -3.29 -22.18
CA MET A 134 1.95 -3.70 -23.15
C MET A 134 1.57 -2.51 -24.04
N VAL A 135 1.45 -2.74 -25.34
CA VAL A 135 1.09 -1.71 -26.32
C VAL A 135 -0.04 -2.17 -27.21
N MET A 136 -0.82 -1.21 -27.72
CA MET A 136 -1.92 -1.48 -28.66
C MET A 136 -1.40 -1.40 -30.10
N VAL A 137 -1.49 -2.51 -30.83
CA VAL A 137 -1.12 -2.60 -32.25
C VAL A 137 -2.30 -3.17 -33.01
N ASN A 138 -2.84 -2.40 -33.96
CA ASN A 138 -3.99 -2.80 -34.77
C ASN A 138 -5.21 -3.30 -33.96
N GLY A 139 -5.47 -2.66 -32.81
CA GLY A 139 -6.57 -3.02 -31.92
C GLY A 139 -6.30 -4.22 -31.00
N LEU A 140 -5.12 -4.83 -31.06
CA LEU A 140 -4.69 -5.92 -30.18
C LEU A 140 -3.69 -5.40 -29.14
N VAL A 141 -3.82 -5.85 -27.90
CA VAL A 141 -2.88 -5.55 -26.82
C VAL A 141 -1.79 -6.61 -26.80
N VAL A 142 -0.57 -6.23 -27.12
CA VAL A 142 0.57 -7.14 -27.26
C VAL A 142 1.73 -6.74 -26.34
N PRO A 143 2.52 -7.69 -25.83
CA PRO A 143 3.77 -7.40 -25.16
C PRO A 143 4.75 -6.70 -26.11
N ALA A 144 5.36 -5.60 -25.66
CA ALA A 144 6.27 -4.84 -26.51
C ALA A 144 7.52 -5.63 -26.91
N ASN A 145 7.92 -6.64 -26.13
CA ASN A 145 9.03 -7.53 -26.48
C ASN A 145 8.75 -8.46 -27.67
N MET A 146 7.49 -8.57 -28.13
CA MET A 146 7.12 -9.28 -29.35
C MET A 146 7.25 -8.40 -30.61
N LEU A 147 7.53 -7.11 -30.46
CA LEU A 147 7.70 -6.18 -31.58
C LEU A 147 9.15 -6.14 -32.06
N GLU A 148 9.36 -5.68 -33.29
CA GLU A 148 10.70 -5.47 -33.85
C GLU A 148 11.57 -4.58 -32.95
N PRO A 149 12.89 -4.85 -32.80
CA PRO A 149 13.78 -4.11 -31.92
C PRO A 149 13.77 -2.59 -32.17
N GLU A 150 13.66 -2.16 -33.43
CA GLU A 150 13.57 -0.76 -33.81
C GLU A 150 12.31 -0.08 -33.25
N VAL A 151 11.18 -0.79 -33.30
CA VAL A 151 9.91 -0.31 -32.73
C VAL A 151 10.03 -0.24 -31.21
N GLN A 152 10.64 -1.23 -30.56
CA GLN A 152 10.89 -1.18 -29.11
C GLN A 152 11.76 0.01 -28.72
N ALA A 153 12.83 0.29 -29.47
CA ALA A 153 13.71 1.43 -29.22
C ALA A 153 12.95 2.76 -29.34
N GLU A 154 12.07 2.88 -30.34
CA GLU A 154 11.23 4.07 -30.49
C GLU A 154 10.21 4.21 -29.37
N LEU A 155 9.56 3.12 -28.94
CA LEU A 155 8.64 3.13 -27.81
C LEU A 155 9.33 3.53 -26.51
N ARG A 156 10.58 3.08 -26.27
CA ARG A 156 11.41 3.53 -25.14
C ARG A 156 11.77 5.01 -25.25
N ARG A 157 12.18 5.48 -26.44
CA ARG A 157 12.47 6.92 -26.68
C ARG A 157 11.26 7.80 -26.39
N ARG A 158 10.04 7.32 -26.66
CA ARG A 158 8.79 8.02 -26.38
C ARG A 158 8.29 7.85 -24.94
N GLY A 159 8.96 7.04 -24.11
CA GLY A 159 8.55 6.74 -22.74
C GLY A 159 7.23 5.96 -22.65
N ILE A 160 6.85 5.23 -23.72
CA ILE A 160 5.64 4.41 -23.75
C ILE A 160 5.89 3.08 -23.02
N ILE A 161 7.10 2.54 -23.15
CA ILE A 161 7.59 1.36 -22.45
C ILE A 161 8.92 1.69 -21.77
N TYR A 162 9.29 0.89 -20.77
CA TYR A 162 10.47 1.07 -19.94
C TYR A 162 11.51 -0.02 -20.23
#